data_AF-A0A1S9DIE5-F1
#
_entry.id   AF-A0A1S9DIE5-F1
#
_cell.length_a   1.000
_cell.length_b   1.000
_cell.length_c   1.000
_cell.angle_alpha   90.00
_cell.angle_beta   90.00
_cell.angle_gamma   90.00
#
_symmetry.space_group_name_H-M   'P 1'
#
loop_
_entity.id
_entity.type
_entity.pdbx_description
1 polymer ?
#
loop_
_entity_poly.entity_id
_entity_poly.type
_entity_poly.pdbx_seq_one_letter_code
_entity_poly.pdbx_strand_id
1 'polypeptide(L)'
;MPITHIVLFQFKAGTSPDIIKDICSRMLGLKDTCLHPSSQKPYIRTSSGGIDDSPEGIQHGITHAFVVEFASAADRDYYVKEDPVHQEFVKSLDGVVEKAQAIDFTPGVF
;
A
#
# COMPACT_ATOMS: atom_id res chain seq x y z
N MET A 1 13.44 -2.09 -14.25
CA MET A 1 12.09 -2.49 -14.72
C MET A 1 11.08 -1.98 -13.72
N PRO A 2 9.89 -1.54 -14.16
CA PRO A 2 8.85 -1.12 -13.23
C PRO A 2 8.43 -2.29 -12.35
N ILE A 3 8.09 -2.00 -11.10
CA ILE A 3 7.58 -2.96 -10.13
C ILE A 3 6.17 -2.54 -9.74
N THR A 4 5.24 -3.49 -9.79
CA THR A 4 3.91 -3.32 -9.22
C THR A 4 3.90 -3.93 -7.83
N HIS A 5 3.60 -3.11 -6.85
CA HIS A 5 3.40 -3.48 -5.46
C HIS A 5 1.91 -3.49 -5.15
N ILE A 6 1.39 -4.64 -4.77
CA ILE A 6 0.02 -4.79 -4.28
C ILE A 6 0.08 -4.96 -2.77
N VAL A 7 -0.76 -4.22 -2.04
CA VAL A 7 -1.00 -4.47 -0.62
C VAL A 7 -2.49 -4.61 -0.37
N LEU A 8 -2.85 -5.66 0.37
CA LEU A 8 -4.21 -6.05 0.69
C LEU A 8 -4.41 -5.95 2.20
N PHE A 9 -5.51 -5.36 2.63
CA PHE A 9 -5.85 -5.22 4.06
C PHE A 9 -7.15 -5.92 4.40
N GLN A 10 -7.14 -6.54 5.58
CA GLN A 10 -8.32 -6.86 6.37
C GLN A 10 -8.24 -6.02 7.65
N PHE A 11 -9.23 -5.17 7.89
CA PHE A 11 -9.34 -4.41 9.13
C PHE A 11 -9.93 -5.27 10.25
N LYS A 12 -9.55 -4.96 11.50
CA LYS A 12 -10.13 -5.63 12.68
C LYS A 12 -11.63 -5.35 12.78
N ALA A 13 -12.36 -6.33 13.30
CA ALA A 13 -13.78 -6.16 13.60
C ALA A 13 -13.97 -5.00 14.59
N GLY A 14 -14.96 -4.13 14.32
CA GLY A 14 -15.24 -2.96 15.14
C GLY A 14 -14.38 -1.72 14.85
N THR A 15 -13.44 -1.79 13.90
CA THR A 15 -12.74 -0.59 13.41
C THR A 15 -13.76 0.39 12.82
N SER A 16 -13.71 1.66 13.24
CA SER A 16 -14.69 2.64 12.78
C SER A 16 -14.50 2.99 11.29
N PRO A 17 -15.58 3.33 10.57
CA PRO A 17 -15.47 3.75 9.17
C PRO A 17 -14.55 4.94 8.94
N ASP A 18 -14.48 5.88 9.90
CA ASP A 18 -13.61 7.05 9.79
C ASP A 18 -12.13 6.68 9.89
N ILE A 19 -11.76 5.73 10.76
CA ILE A 19 -10.39 5.22 10.86
C ILE A 19 -9.99 4.48 9.57
N ILE A 20 -10.89 3.64 9.04
CA ILE A 20 -10.66 2.93 7.77
C ILE A 20 -10.43 3.96 6.65
N LYS A 21 -11.31 4.96 6.54
CA LYS A 21 -11.20 6.01 5.52
C LYS A 21 -9.91 6.79 5.64
N ASP A 22 -9.49 7.14 6.85
CA ASP A 22 -8.23 7.83 7.11
C ASP A 22 -7.02 6.98 6.66
N ILE A 23 -6.95 5.71 7.06
CA ILE A 23 -5.86 4.80 6.65
C ILE A 23 -5.82 4.66 5.13
N CYS A 24 -6.96 4.41 4.48
CA CYS A 24 -7.03 4.28 3.03
C CYS A 24 -6.57 5.57 2.32
N SER A 25 -6.97 6.73 2.85
CA SER A 25 -6.58 8.04 2.31
C SER A 25 -5.08 8.29 2.46
N ARG A 26 -4.50 7.95 3.62
CA ARG A 26 -3.05 8.05 3.86
C ARG A 26 -2.26 7.08 3.00
N MET A 27 -2.73 5.84 2.81
CA MET A 27 -2.10 4.85 1.91
C MET A 27 -1.97 5.37 0.48
N LEU A 28 -3.05 5.95 -0.06
CA LEU A 28 -3.03 6.55 -1.40
C LEU A 28 -2.19 7.83 -1.45
N GLY A 29 -2.20 8.61 -0.37
CA GLY A 29 -1.42 9.83 -0.21
C GLY A 29 0.10 9.62 -0.12
N LEU A 30 0.56 8.39 0.18
CA LEU A 30 1.99 8.06 0.18
C LEU A 30 2.67 8.41 -1.15
N LYS A 31 1.94 8.36 -2.27
CA LYS A 31 2.48 8.74 -3.57
C LYS A 31 3.00 10.17 -3.62
N ASP A 32 2.44 11.07 -2.80
CA ASP A 32 2.78 12.49 -2.78
C ASP A 32 3.73 12.83 -1.62
N THR A 33 3.70 12.05 -0.53
CA THR A 33 4.49 12.31 0.69
C THR A 33 5.78 11.50 0.80
N CYS A 34 5.89 10.36 0.13
CA CYS A 34 7.14 9.60 0.04
C CYS A 34 8.06 10.26 -1.00
N LEU A 35 9.15 10.87 -0.52
CA LEU A 35 10.09 11.62 -1.34
C LEU A 35 11.44 10.89 -1.41
N HIS A 36 12.02 10.83 -2.61
CA HIS A 36 13.31 10.18 -2.80
C HIS A 36 14.39 10.99 -2.06
N PRO A 37 15.28 10.35 -1.28
CA PRO A 37 16.15 11.02 -0.33
C PRO A 37 17.09 12.02 -0.99
N SER A 38 17.58 11.71 -2.19
CA SER A 38 18.50 12.60 -2.94
C SER A 38 17.80 13.71 -3.71
N SER A 39 16.65 13.45 -4.33
CA SER A 39 16.00 14.38 -5.25
C SER A 39 14.91 15.21 -4.59
N GLN A 40 14.42 14.79 -3.42
CA GLN A 40 13.31 15.39 -2.68
C GLN A 40 12.03 15.48 -3.53
N LYS A 41 11.86 14.54 -4.48
CA LYS A 41 10.69 14.44 -5.35
C LYS A 41 9.95 13.12 -5.11
N PRO A 42 8.63 13.07 -5.36
CA PRO A 42 7.88 11.83 -5.37
C PRO A 42 8.50 10.80 -6.31
N TYR A 43 8.60 9.56 -5.86
CA TYR A 43 9.18 8.44 -6.64
C TYR A 43 8.22 7.27 -6.86
N ILE A 44 7.10 7.26 -6.13
CA ILE A 44 5.94 6.43 -6.46
C ILE A 44 5.29 7.03 -7.71
N ARG A 45 5.11 6.21 -8.75
CA ARG A 45 4.53 6.68 -10.02
C ARG A 45 3.01 6.80 -9.94
N THR A 46 2.36 5.77 -9.43
CA THR A 46 0.92 5.70 -9.31
C THR A 46 0.57 4.98 -8.00
N SER A 47 -0.57 5.34 -7.42
CA SER A 47 -1.16 4.66 -6.28
C SER A 47 -2.67 4.70 -6.45
N SER A 48 -3.32 3.54 -6.46
CA SER A 48 -4.77 3.38 -6.58
C SER A 48 -5.24 2.27 -5.63
N GLY A 49 -6.53 2.26 -5.30
CA GLY A 49 -7.06 1.26 -4.37
C GLY A 49 -8.47 1.57 -3.92
N GLY A 50 -9.07 0.64 -3.18
CA GLY A 50 -10.45 0.73 -2.73
C GLY A 50 -10.92 -0.48 -1.94
N ILE A 51 -12.23 -0.50 -1.67
CA ILE A 51 -12.93 -1.63 -1.08
C ILE A 51 -13.13 -2.73 -2.13
N ASP A 52 -13.05 -3.99 -1.70
CA ASP A 52 -13.40 -5.14 -2.54
C ASP A 52 -14.89 -5.13 -2.90
N ASP A 53 -15.16 -5.39 -4.18
CA ASP A 53 -16.50 -5.55 -4.75
C ASP A 53 -16.60 -6.84 -5.59
N SER A 54 -15.64 -7.76 -5.47
CA SER A 54 -15.64 -9.00 -6.25
C SER A 54 -16.77 -9.95 -5.80
N PRO A 55 -17.58 -10.48 -6.75
CA PRO A 55 -18.64 -11.42 -6.44
C PRO A 55 -18.13 -12.87 -6.23
N GLU A 56 -16.83 -13.12 -6.39
CA GLU A 56 -16.28 -14.48 -6.44
C GLU A 56 -16.18 -15.16 -5.06
N GLY A 57 -16.21 -14.40 -3.96
CA GLY A 57 -16.24 -14.95 -2.60
C GLY A 57 -14.92 -15.57 -2.12
N ILE A 58 -13.81 -15.31 -2.81
CA ILE A 58 -12.48 -15.88 -2.54
C ILE A 58 -11.51 -14.90 -1.86
N GLN A 59 -12.04 -13.86 -1.20
CA GLN A 59 -11.23 -12.80 -0.59
C GLN A 59 -10.46 -13.25 0.66
N HIS A 60 -10.88 -14.34 1.29
CA HIS A 60 -10.26 -14.89 2.50
C HIS A 60 -10.03 -13.82 3.60
N GLY A 61 -11.05 -13.00 3.84
CA GLY A 61 -11.08 -11.95 4.86
C GLY A 61 -10.52 -10.59 4.43
N ILE A 62 -9.78 -10.51 3.32
CA ILE A 62 -9.35 -9.21 2.76
C ILE A 62 -10.58 -8.39 2.36
N THR A 63 -10.55 -7.09 2.64
CA THR A 63 -11.64 -6.17 2.31
C THR A 63 -11.19 -4.97 1.49
N HIS A 64 -9.90 -4.68 1.44
CA HIS A 64 -9.35 -3.55 0.69
C HIS A 64 -8.09 -3.95 -0.06
N ALA A 65 -7.90 -3.35 -1.23
CA ALA A 65 -6.74 -3.57 -2.08
C ALA A 65 -6.15 -2.25 -2.55
N PHE A 66 -4.83 -2.19 -2.63
CA PHE A 66 -4.07 -1.06 -3.15
C PHE A 66 -3.00 -1.54 -4.11
N VAL A 67 -2.80 -0.80 -5.19
CA VAL A 67 -1.80 -1.04 -6.23
C VAL A 67 -0.93 0.19 -6.35
N VAL A 68 0.38 0.00 -6.20
CA VAL A 68 1.40 1.03 -6.23
C VAL A 68 2.42 0.67 -7.30
N GLU A 69 2.78 1.63 -8.17
CA GLU A 69 3.81 1.42 -9.19
C GLU A 69 5.09 2.17 -8.86
N PHE A 70 6.22 1.47 -8.92
CA PHE A 70 7.56 2.03 -8.83
C PHE A 70 8.28 1.96 -10.18
N ALA A 71 9.16 2.92 -10.45
CA ALA A 71 9.97 2.92 -11.67
C ALA A 71 11.04 1.82 -11.68
N SER A 72 11.48 1.41 -10.49
CA SER A 72 12.57 0.46 -10.30
C SER A 72 12.41 -0.36 -9.02
N ALA A 73 13.12 -1.48 -8.95
CA ALA A 73 13.22 -2.27 -7.72
C ALA A 73 13.92 -1.50 -6.60
N ALA A 74 14.88 -0.62 -6.91
CA ALA A 74 15.57 0.20 -5.92
C ALA A 74 14.60 1.18 -5.22
N ASP A 75 13.72 1.82 -6.00
CA ASP A 75 12.67 2.69 -5.47
C ASP A 75 11.72 1.91 -4.53
N ARG A 76 11.25 0.74 -4.96
CA ARG A 76 10.41 -0.15 -4.13
C ARG A 76 11.14 -0.58 -2.86
N ASP A 77 12.40 -0.97 -2.98
CA ASP A 77 13.21 -1.42 -1.84
C ASP A 77 13.41 -0.30 -0.81
N TYR A 78 13.71 0.91 -1.26
CA TYR A 78 13.80 2.09 -0.39
C TYR A 78 12.47 2.37 0.30
N TYR A 79 11.35 2.37 -0.44
CA TYR A 79 10.01 2.53 0.12
C TYR A 79 9.77 1.55 1.27
N VAL A 80 10.01 0.25 1.04
CA VAL A 80 9.72 -0.79 2.03
C VAL A 80 10.68 -0.75 3.24
N LYS A 81 11.96 -0.42 3.04
CA LYS A 81 13.00 -0.64 4.06
C LYS A 81 13.45 0.63 4.79
N GLU A 82 13.40 1.78 4.13
CA GLU A 82 14.15 2.97 4.56
C GLU A 82 13.29 4.23 4.64
N ASP A 83 12.25 4.37 3.80
CA ASP A 83 11.45 5.59 3.76
C ASP A 83 10.72 5.83 5.10
N PRO A 84 11.08 6.87 5.87
CA PRO A 84 10.52 7.09 7.20
C PRO A 84 9.02 7.39 7.17
N VAL A 85 8.51 7.99 6.09
CA VAL A 85 7.08 8.30 5.93
C VAL A 85 6.29 7.01 5.77
N HIS A 86 6.79 6.07 4.97
CA HIS A 86 6.18 4.75 4.84
C HIS A 86 6.30 3.95 6.15
N GLN A 87 7.44 3.98 6.85
CA GLN A 87 7.59 3.30 8.14
C GLN A 87 6.61 3.82 9.20
N GLU A 88 6.36 5.13 9.24
CA GLU A 88 5.36 5.72 10.12
C GLU A 88 3.95 5.25 9.77
N PHE A 89 3.62 5.20 8.47
CA PHE A 89 2.37 4.64 8.01
C PHE A 89 2.19 3.18 8.45
N VAL A 90 3.18 2.32 8.26
CA VAL A 90 3.14 0.91 8.68
C VAL A 90 2.89 0.78 10.19
N LYS A 91 3.57 1.58 11.01
CA LYS A 91 3.36 1.60 12.46
C LYS A 91 1.93 1.99 12.83
N SER A 92 1.32 2.91 12.11
CA SER A 92 -0.06 3.34 12.36
C SER A 92 -1.11 2.27 12.08
N LEU A 93 -0.74 1.17 11.41
CA LEU A 93 -1.63 0.03 11.16
C LEU A 93 -1.72 -0.91 12.36
N ASP A 94 -0.78 -0.81 13.31
CA ASP A 94 -0.78 -1.65 14.50
C ASP A 94 -2.04 -1.43 15.33
N GLY A 95 -2.63 -2.52 15.81
CA GLY A 95 -3.91 -2.48 16.50
C GLY A 95 -5.14 -2.26 15.60
N VAL A 96 -4.98 -1.93 14.31
CA VAL A 96 -6.12 -1.60 13.41
C VAL A 96 -6.30 -2.63 12.28
N VAL A 97 -5.21 -3.08 11.67
CA VAL A 97 -5.23 -4.11 10.62
C VAL A 97 -5.10 -5.49 11.27
N GLU A 98 -5.99 -6.41 10.87
CA GLU A 98 -5.97 -7.82 11.29
C GLU A 98 -5.02 -8.64 10.41
N LYS A 99 -5.10 -8.42 9.09
CA LYS A 99 -4.27 -9.11 8.10
C LYS A 99 -3.80 -8.13 7.05
N ALA A 100 -2.49 -8.12 6.77
CA ALA A 100 -1.89 -7.45 5.64
C ALA A 100 -1.21 -8.48 4.74
N GLN A 101 -1.36 -8.34 3.42
CA GLN A 101 -0.69 -9.20 2.45
C GLN A 101 -0.12 -8.33 1.33
N ALA A 102 1.19 -8.43 1.12
CA ALA A 102 1.89 -7.70 0.06
C ALA A 102 2.40 -8.65 -1.02
N ILE A 103 2.28 -8.24 -2.28
CA ILE A 103 2.75 -8.98 -3.47
C ILE A 103 3.45 -7.99 -4.39
N ASP A 104 4.69 -8.29 -4.74
CA ASP A 104 5.46 -7.51 -5.71
C ASP A 104 5.71 -8.34 -6.97
N PHE A 105 5.51 -7.75 -8.14
CA PHE A 105 5.82 -8.41 -9.40
C PHE A 105 6.35 -7.43 -10.45
N THR A 106 7.09 -7.97 -11.41
CA THR A 106 7.43 -7.25 -12.64
C THR A 106 6.38 -7.59 -13.70
N PRO A 107 5.70 -6.59 -14.31
CA PRO A 107 4.69 -6.85 -15.33
C PRO A 107 5.23 -7.72 -16.47
N GLY A 108 4.51 -8.81 -16.79
CA GLY A 108 4.85 -9.72 -17.89
C GLY A 108 5.95 -10.75 -17.61
N VAL A 109 6.38 -10.91 -16.35
CA VAL A 109 7.32 -11.97 -15.92
C VAL A 109 6.53 -13.07 -15.18
N PHE A 110 6.72 -14.32 -15.59
CA PHE A 110 6.01 -15.51 -15.10
C PHE A 110 6.97 -16.53 -14.48
#